data_AF-A0A2S4ZAZ5-F1
#
_entry.id   AF-A0A2S4ZAZ5-F1
#
_cell.length_a   1.000
_cell.length_b   1.000
_cell.length_c   1.000
_cell.angle_alpha   90.00
_cell.angle_beta   90.00
_cell.angle_gamma   90.00
#
_symmetry.space_group_name_H-M   'P 1'
#
loop_
_entity.id
_entity.type
_entity.pdbx_description
1 polymer ?
#
loop_
_entity_poly.entity_id
_entity_poly.type
_entity_poly.pdbx_seq_one_letter_code
_entity_poly.pdbx_strand_id
1 'polypeptide(L)'
;MPDRSDAGRQRGGGDGAVKPLDVPSAGSVREELAESWGAPLDRVRAKLSPVLHPWLREFIALSPYVVLATADGRGRCDASPRGGAPGFVRVLDERTLFIPEESGNRLLQTLGNLAESPGVGLLFLIPGMRETARVNGRAEPVSRSDPRWADLPLDDEERERLLWGSLVHVEEAYYHCGRASRFADLWNTARIDRNQSDPPLAKRPATTAGGEKHVRHSGPVHGLLGG
;
A
#
# COMPACT_ATOMS: atom_id res chain seq x y z
N MET A 1 -13.36 -48.59 -26.06
CA MET A 1 -14.23 -47.39 -26.14
C MET A 1 -15.63 -47.84 -25.73
N PRO A 2 -16.35 -47.10 -24.86
CA PRO A 2 -16.14 -45.70 -24.46
C PRO A 2 -15.54 -45.61 -23.04
N ASP A 3 -14.49 -44.82 -22.79
CA ASP A 3 -14.40 -43.36 -22.78
C ASP A 3 -15.21 -42.72 -21.62
N ARG A 4 -14.51 -42.46 -20.51
CA ARG A 4 -14.97 -41.60 -19.42
C ARG A 4 -14.25 -40.26 -19.59
N SER A 5 -14.85 -39.43 -20.43
CA SER A 5 -14.45 -38.04 -20.60
C SER A 5 -14.72 -37.26 -19.32
N ASP A 6 -13.64 -36.62 -18.88
CA ASP A 6 -13.53 -35.69 -17.78
C ASP A 6 -14.43 -34.47 -18.05
N ALA A 7 -15.56 -34.38 -17.34
CA ALA A 7 -16.45 -33.25 -17.40
C ALA A 7 -15.79 -32.08 -16.66
N GLY A 8 -15.01 -31.30 -17.42
CA GLY A 8 -14.45 -30.03 -17.02
C GLY A 8 -15.52 -29.15 -16.36
N ARG A 9 -15.41 -29.02 -15.04
CA ARG A 9 -16.24 -28.13 -14.23
C ARG A 9 -15.81 -26.69 -14.52
N GLN A 10 -16.39 -26.10 -15.57
CA GLN A 10 -16.32 -24.68 -15.83
C GLN A 10 -16.86 -23.95 -14.59
N ARG A 11 -15.95 -23.36 -13.80
CA ARG A 11 -16.32 -22.33 -12.84
C ARG A 11 -16.69 -21.12 -13.67
N GLY A 12 -17.98 -20.94 -13.91
CA GLY A 12 -18.54 -19.71 -14.44
C GLY A 12 -18.19 -18.56 -13.50
N GLY A 13 -17.07 -17.89 -13.78
CA GLY A 13 -16.81 -16.55 -13.26
C GLY A 13 -17.77 -15.62 -13.97
N GLY A 14 -18.95 -15.43 -13.39
CA GLY A 14 -19.85 -14.38 -13.81
C GLY A 14 -19.12 -13.05 -13.63
N ASP A 15 -18.67 -12.45 -14.73
CA ASP A 15 -18.35 -11.04 -14.83
C ASP A 15 -19.67 -10.30 -14.64
N GLY A 16 -20.15 -10.28 -13.40
CA GLY A 16 -21.38 -9.59 -13.01
C GLY A 16 -21.14 -8.13 -13.23
N ALA A 17 -21.49 -7.63 -14.41
CA ALA A 17 -21.31 -6.25 -14.81
C ALA A 17 -21.88 -5.36 -13.70
N VAL A 18 -21.00 -4.69 -12.96
CA VAL A 18 -21.38 -3.76 -11.91
C VAL A 18 -22.21 -2.68 -12.59
N LYS A 19 -23.42 -2.43 -12.08
CA LYS A 19 -24.29 -1.38 -12.61
C LYS A 19 -23.50 -0.06 -12.64
N PRO A 20 -23.47 0.66 -13.78
CA PRO A 20 -22.83 1.97 -13.85
C PRO A 20 -23.38 2.88 -12.75
N LEU A 21 -22.48 3.50 -11.99
CA LEU A 21 -22.85 4.51 -11.02
C LEU A 21 -23.21 5.80 -11.76
N ASP A 22 -24.28 6.45 -11.33
CA ASP A 22 -24.61 7.81 -11.77
C ASP A 22 -23.74 8.79 -10.96
N VAL A 23 -22.51 8.98 -11.43
CA VAL A 23 -21.51 9.82 -10.73
C VAL A 23 -21.62 11.25 -11.27
N PRO A 24 -21.87 12.25 -10.40
CA PRO A 24 -21.82 13.65 -10.81
C PRO A 24 -20.45 14.02 -11.39
N SER A 25 -20.42 15.01 -12.28
CA SER A 25 -19.15 15.47 -12.83
C SER A 25 -18.22 15.98 -11.73
N ALA A 26 -16.91 15.73 -11.84
CA ALA A 26 -15.95 16.19 -10.84
C ALA A 26 -15.94 17.72 -10.71
N GLY A 27 -16.24 18.46 -11.80
CA GLY A 27 -16.36 19.91 -11.80
C GLY A 27 -17.53 20.37 -10.94
N SER A 28 -18.74 19.85 -11.20
CA SER A 28 -19.95 20.25 -10.47
C SER A 28 -19.84 19.99 -8.97
N VAL A 29 -19.27 18.85 -8.54
CA VAL A 29 -19.09 18.56 -7.11
C VAL A 29 -18.10 19.51 -6.45
N ARG A 30 -16.97 19.78 -7.10
CA ARG A 30 -15.93 20.65 -6.52
C ARG A 30 -16.40 22.09 -6.42
N GLU A 31 -17.11 22.59 -7.43
CA GLU A 31 -17.68 23.93 -7.46
C GLU A 31 -18.74 24.09 -6.37
N GLU A 32 -19.73 23.19 -6.32
CA GLU A 32 -20.80 23.20 -5.32
C GLU A 32 -20.25 23.19 -3.88
N LEU A 33 -19.27 22.32 -3.62
CA LEU A 33 -18.65 22.23 -2.29
C LEU A 33 -17.75 23.43 -1.98
N ALA A 34 -17.06 24.00 -2.97
CA ALA A 34 -16.26 25.21 -2.78
C ALA A 34 -17.12 26.44 -2.46
N GLU A 35 -18.31 26.56 -3.06
CA GLU A 35 -19.29 27.60 -2.72
C GLU A 35 -19.80 27.43 -1.28
N SER A 36 -20.08 26.19 -0.87
CA SER A 36 -20.67 25.90 0.45
C SER A 36 -19.66 25.96 1.60
N TRP A 37 -18.45 25.45 1.40
CA TRP A 37 -17.43 25.30 2.47
C TRP A 37 -16.26 26.27 2.33
N GLY A 38 -16.21 27.04 1.25
CA GLY A 38 -15.13 27.96 0.94
C GLY A 38 -13.90 27.26 0.34
N ALA A 39 -12.99 28.08 -0.19
CA ALA A 39 -11.72 27.59 -0.71
C ALA A 39 -10.77 27.13 0.41
N PRO A 40 -9.93 26.10 0.16
CA PRO A 40 -8.85 25.73 1.06
C PRO A 40 -7.93 26.92 1.36
N LEU A 41 -7.61 27.12 2.64
CA LEU A 41 -6.64 28.12 3.10
C LEU A 41 -5.28 27.91 2.40
N ASP A 42 -4.56 28.98 2.08
CA ASP A 42 -3.26 28.91 1.37
C ASP A 42 -2.24 28.04 2.09
N ARG A 43 -2.20 28.12 3.43
CA ARG A 43 -1.33 27.26 4.26
C ARG A 43 -1.63 25.76 4.15
N VAL A 44 -2.84 25.39 3.73
CA VAL A 44 -3.22 23.99 3.47
C VAL A 44 -2.75 23.59 2.08
N ARG A 45 -2.94 24.46 1.09
CA ARG A 45 -2.43 24.25 -0.28
C ARG A 45 -0.91 24.13 -0.31
N ALA A 46 -0.21 24.98 0.45
CA ALA A 46 1.23 25.00 0.56
C ALA A 46 1.85 23.73 1.18
N LYS A 47 1.02 22.84 1.79
CA LYS A 47 1.52 21.54 2.29
C LYS A 47 1.74 20.52 1.18
N LEU A 48 1.04 20.66 0.06
CA LEU A 48 1.15 19.75 -1.07
C LEU A 48 2.44 20.10 -1.81
N SER A 49 3.41 19.19 -1.78
CA SER A 49 4.68 19.39 -2.44
C SER A 49 4.85 18.39 -3.58
N PRO A 50 5.41 18.79 -4.73
CA PRO A 50 5.76 17.84 -5.79
C PRO A 50 7.01 17.02 -5.46
N VAL A 51 7.60 17.18 -4.27
CA VAL A 51 8.83 16.52 -3.84
C VAL A 51 8.77 16.08 -2.37
N LEU A 52 9.61 15.11 -2.02
CA LEU A 52 9.88 14.66 -0.67
C LEU A 52 10.87 15.61 0.02
N HIS A 53 10.35 16.64 0.69
CA HIS A 53 11.18 17.49 1.55
C HIS A 53 11.86 16.69 2.67
N PRO A 54 12.94 17.21 3.29
CA PRO A 54 13.75 16.48 4.29
C PRO A 54 12.94 15.70 5.33
N TRP A 55 11.94 16.34 5.94
CA TRP A 55 11.10 15.70 6.97
C TRP A 55 10.30 14.50 6.44
N LEU A 56 9.77 14.55 5.21
CA LEU A 56 9.03 13.43 4.61
C LEU A 56 9.96 12.26 4.30
N ARG A 57 11.18 12.54 3.83
CA ARG A 57 12.19 11.50 3.58
C ARG A 57 12.56 10.77 4.86
N GLU A 58 12.80 11.51 5.94
CA GLU A 58 13.09 10.95 7.26
C GLU A 58 11.90 10.14 7.79
N PHE A 59 10.68 10.67 7.69
CA PHE A 59 9.48 9.95 8.11
C PHE A 59 9.31 8.63 7.35
N ILE A 60 9.49 8.62 6.03
CA ILE A 60 9.41 7.42 5.20
C ILE A 60 10.50 6.42 5.59
N ALA A 61 11.73 6.88 5.77
CA ALA A 61 12.85 6.05 6.21
C ALA A 61 12.62 5.41 7.59
N LEU A 62 11.87 6.06 8.48
CA LEU A 62 11.52 5.53 9.80
C LEU A 62 10.24 4.69 9.82
N SER A 63 9.49 4.66 8.72
CA SER A 63 8.18 4.00 8.66
C SER A 63 8.31 2.48 8.48
N PRO A 64 7.88 1.66 9.45
CA PRO A 64 7.84 0.20 9.31
C PRO A 64 6.58 -0.29 8.57
N TYR A 65 5.67 0.62 8.19
CA TYR A 65 4.38 0.27 7.60
C TYR A 65 3.93 1.29 6.55
N VAL A 66 3.43 0.79 5.42
CA VAL A 66 2.79 1.59 4.37
C VAL A 66 1.55 0.89 3.84
N VAL A 67 0.49 1.66 3.58
CA VAL A 67 -0.62 1.20 2.74
C VAL A 67 -0.36 1.67 1.32
N LEU A 68 -0.29 0.74 0.37
CA LEU A 68 -0.15 1.00 -1.06
C LEU A 68 -1.49 0.79 -1.75
N ALA A 69 -2.09 1.86 -2.22
CA ALA A 69 -3.29 1.85 -3.03
C ALA A 69 -2.94 1.85 -4.51
N THR A 70 -3.52 0.92 -5.27
CA THR A 70 -3.43 0.83 -6.73
C THR A 70 -4.80 0.52 -7.31
N ALA A 71 -4.97 0.66 -8.62
CA ALA A 71 -6.17 0.24 -9.33
C ALA A 71 -5.81 -0.41 -10.66
N ASP A 72 -6.64 -1.33 -11.14
CA ASP A 72 -6.49 -1.88 -12.49
C ASP A 72 -7.00 -0.90 -13.56
N GLY A 73 -6.93 -1.30 -14.84
CA GLY A 73 -7.39 -0.49 -15.97
C GLY A 73 -8.91 -0.22 -15.98
N ARG A 74 -9.68 -0.93 -15.15
CA ARG A 74 -11.14 -0.73 -14.96
C ARG A 74 -11.45 0.12 -13.74
N GLY A 75 -10.45 0.61 -13.00
CA GLY A 75 -10.64 1.39 -11.79
C GLY A 75 -11.02 0.56 -10.56
N ARG A 76 -10.83 -0.76 -10.57
CA ARG A 76 -11.01 -1.60 -9.37
C ARG A 76 -9.80 -1.41 -8.47
N CYS A 77 -10.02 -0.75 -7.34
CA CYS A 77 -8.95 -0.41 -6.41
C CYS A 77 -8.62 -1.57 -5.45
N ASP A 78 -7.35 -1.65 -5.07
CA ASP A 78 -6.84 -2.43 -3.95
C ASP A 78 -6.05 -1.50 -3.00
N ALA A 79 -6.03 -1.82 -1.70
CA ALA A 79 -5.23 -1.11 -0.70
C ALA A 79 -4.43 -2.14 0.11
N SER A 80 -3.20 -2.37 -0.32
CA SER A 80 -2.34 -3.42 0.19
C SER A 80 -1.48 -2.92 1.36
N PRO A 81 -1.63 -3.49 2.57
CA PRO A 81 -0.75 -3.18 3.68
C PRO A 81 0.60 -3.88 3.51
N ARG A 82 1.69 -3.13 3.63
CA ARG A 82 3.07 -3.63 3.59
C ARG A 82 3.77 -3.27 4.88
N GLY A 83 4.47 -4.26 5.45
CA GLY A 83 5.26 -4.10 6.66
C GLY A 83 6.69 -4.58 6.44
N GLY A 84 7.64 -3.92 7.10
CA GLY A 84 9.05 -4.26 7.07
C GLY A 84 9.80 -3.56 8.20
N ALA A 85 11.11 -3.77 8.29
CA ALA A 85 11.95 -2.94 9.16
C ALA A 85 11.91 -1.48 8.68
N PRO A 86 12.08 -0.48 9.57
CA PRO A 86 12.29 0.90 9.16
C PRO A 86 13.35 0.98 8.04
N GLY A 87 13.01 1.68 6.96
CA GLY A 87 13.85 1.83 5.78
C GLY A 87 13.56 0.82 4.67
N PHE A 88 12.62 -0.14 4.86
CA PHE A 88 12.29 -1.11 3.81
C PHE A 88 11.80 -0.44 2.51
N VAL A 89 11.08 0.68 2.60
CA VAL A 89 10.86 1.58 1.47
C VAL A 89 12.06 2.52 1.36
N ARG A 90 12.75 2.44 0.23
CA ARG A 90 13.99 3.19 -0.01
C ARG A 90 13.64 4.53 -0.64
N VAL A 91 14.10 5.62 -0.03
CA VAL A 91 14.08 6.94 -0.66
C VAL A 91 15.31 7.05 -1.56
N LEU A 92 15.12 7.06 -2.88
CA LEU A 92 16.22 7.14 -3.82
C LEU A 92 16.66 8.59 -4.03
N ASP A 93 15.69 9.49 -4.14
CA ASP A 93 15.90 10.94 -4.26
C ASP A 93 14.64 11.72 -3.81
N GLU A 94 14.56 13.01 -4.14
CA GLU A 94 13.43 13.88 -3.74
C GLU A 94 12.12 13.58 -4.50
N ARG A 95 12.16 12.77 -5.55
CA ARG A 95 11.05 12.44 -6.43
C ARG A 95 10.88 10.94 -6.66
N THR A 96 11.75 10.11 -6.11
CA THR A 96 11.74 8.66 -6.39
C THR A 96 11.84 7.84 -5.11
N LEU A 97 10.92 6.89 -4.98
CA LEU A 97 10.97 5.82 -3.98
C LEU A 97 11.13 4.47 -4.66
N PHE A 98 11.73 3.52 -3.96
CA PHE A 98 11.71 2.12 -4.33
C PHE A 98 11.07 1.28 -3.23
N ILE A 99 10.13 0.42 -3.62
CA ILE A 99 9.42 -0.49 -2.73
C ILE A 99 9.73 -1.93 -3.16
N PRO A 100 10.40 -2.74 -2.33
CA PRO A 100 10.62 -4.14 -2.65
C PRO A 100 9.28 -4.90 -2.69
N GLU A 101 9.12 -5.78 -3.69
CA GLU A 101 7.94 -6.62 -3.83
C GLU A 101 8.20 -8.01 -3.26
N GLU A 102 7.64 -8.23 -2.07
CA GLU A 102 7.65 -9.53 -1.42
C GLU A 102 6.60 -10.46 -2.01
N SER A 103 6.87 -11.77 -2.02
CA SER A 103 5.94 -12.76 -2.59
C SER A 103 4.53 -12.71 -1.98
N GLY A 104 4.41 -12.27 -0.72
CA GLY A 104 3.13 -11.99 -0.05
C GLY A 104 2.12 -13.12 -0.23
N ASN A 105 0.85 -12.77 -0.46
CA ASN A 105 -0.23 -13.74 -0.72
C ASN A 105 -0.19 -14.35 -2.14
N ARG A 106 0.81 -14.00 -2.98
CA ARG A 106 1.00 -14.42 -4.37
C ARG A 106 -0.20 -14.15 -5.31
N LEU A 107 -1.13 -13.29 -4.91
CA LEU A 107 -2.24 -12.85 -5.77
C LEU A 107 -1.79 -11.79 -6.79
N LEU A 108 -0.58 -11.24 -6.63
CA LEU A 108 0.06 -10.28 -7.53
C LEU A 108 -0.80 -9.04 -7.85
N GLN A 109 -1.73 -8.67 -6.96
CA GLN A 109 -2.70 -7.59 -7.19
C GLN A 109 -2.00 -6.26 -7.49
N THR A 110 -1.00 -5.87 -6.70
CA THR A 110 -0.25 -4.63 -6.95
C THR A 110 0.43 -4.65 -8.32
N LEU A 111 1.25 -5.66 -8.61
CA LEU A 111 2.01 -5.74 -9.85
C LEU A 111 1.10 -5.86 -11.09
N GLY A 112 0.02 -6.63 -10.99
CA GLY A 112 -1.00 -6.74 -12.04
C GLY A 112 -1.69 -5.40 -12.31
N ASN A 113 -2.10 -4.69 -11.26
CA ASN A 113 -2.68 -3.35 -11.39
C ASN A 113 -1.71 -2.38 -12.05
N LEU A 114 -0.43 -2.36 -11.63
CA LEU A 114 0.59 -1.46 -12.17
C LEU A 114 0.93 -1.73 -13.64
N ALA A 115 0.72 -2.96 -14.12
CA ALA A 115 0.87 -3.28 -15.54
C ALA A 115 -0.25 -2.66 -16.41
N GLU A 116 -1.41 -2.34 -15.82
CA GLU A 116 -2.56 -1.76 -16.52
C GLU A 116 -2.72 -0.25 -16.26
N SER A 117 -2.40 0.20 -15.04
CA SER A 117 -2.57 1.58 -14.59
C SER A 117 -1.47 1.96 -13.61
N PRO A 118 -0.64 2.99 -13.91
CA PRO A 118 0.52 3.31 -13.10
C PRO A 118 0.17 4.09 -11.82
N GLY A 119 -1.07 4.54 -11.63
CA GLY A 119 -1.43 5.43 -10.52
C GLY A 119 -1.33 4.75 -9.15
N VAL A 120 -0.64 5.42 -8.22
CA VAL A 120 -0.47 4.93 -6.84
C VAL A 120 -0.75 5.99 -5.78
N GLY A 121 -1.26 5.54 -4.64
CA GLY A 121 -1.33 6.33 -3.40
C GLY A 121 -0.70 5.56 -2.26
N LEU A 122 0.15 6.23 -1.48
CA LEU A 122 0.87 5.64 -0.36
C LEU A 122 0.55 6.38 0.92
N LEU A 123 0.31 5.64 2.00
CA LEU A 123 0.14 6.19 3.34
C LEU A 123 1.09 5.48 4.30
N PHE A 124 2.08 6.22 4.80
CA PHE A 124 3.10 5.74 5.72
C PHE A 124 2.70 6.00 7.16
N LEU A 125 2.98 5.02 8.03
CA LEU A 125 2.70 5.09 9.46
C LEU A 125 3.93 4.69 10.27
N ILE A 126 4.18 5.46 11.34
CA ILE A 126 5.12 5.10 12.40
C ILE A 126 4.27 4.85 13.67
N PRO A 127 4.30 3.66 14.28
CA PRO A 127 3.57 3.39 15.52
C PRO A 127 3.88 4.43 16.60
N GLY A 128 2.84 4.97 17.23
CA GLY A 128 2.95 6.01 18.26
C GLY A 128 3.06 7.45 17.73
N MET A 129 3.50 7.66 16.48
CA MET A 129 3.47 8.98 15.83
C MET A 129 2.05 9.27 15.34
N ARG A 130 1.53 10.46 15.65
CA ARG A 130 0.16 10.81 15.28
C ARG A 130 0.07 11.21 13.82
N GLU A 131 1.09 11.89 13.32
CA GLU A 131 1.26 12.31 11.94
C GLU A 131 1.41 11.10 11.02
N THR A 132 1.01 11.27 9.76
CA THR A 132 1.26 10.31 8.69
C THR A 132 1.86 11.03 7.49
N ALA A 133 2.69 10.35 6.71
CA ALA A 133 3.17 10.85 5.43
C ALA A 133 2.35 10.22 4.29
N ARG A 134 1.92 11.05 3.35
CA ARG A 134 1.21 10.61 2.15
C ARG A 134 2.02 10.98 0.91
N VAL A 135 2.08 10.05 -0.02
CA VAL A 135 2.69 10.22 -1.33
C VAL A 135 1.71 9.73 -2.39
N ASN A 136 1.39 10.56 -3.37
CA ASN A 136 0.65 10.18 -4.56
C ASN A 136 1.60 10.30 -5.76
N GLY A 137 1.43 9.42 -6.75
CA GLY A 137 2.24 9.47 -7.95
C GLY A 137 2.00 8.31 -8.89
N ARG A 138 3.06 7.93 -9.60
CA ARG A 138 3.04 6.83 -10.56
C ARG A 138 4.07 5.80 -10.19
N ALA A 139 3.74 4.53 -10.33
CA ALA A 139 4.69 3.45 -10.13
C ALA A 139 4.84 2.58 -11.37
N GLU A 140 6.05 2.07 -11.55
CA GLU A 140 6.37 1.08 -12.57
C GLU A 140 6.95 -0.18 -11.91
N PRO A 141 6.55 -1.38 -12.35
CA PRO A 141 7.13 -2.62 -11.87
C PRO A 141 8.52 -2.81 -12.49
N VAL A 142 9.50 -3.14 -11.65
CA VAL A 142 10.89 -3.38 -12.05
C VAL A 142 11.26 -4.80 -11.65
N SER A 143 11.68 -5.62 -12.61
CA SER A 143 12.11 -6.99 -12.35
C SER A 143 13.61 -7.07 -12.09
N ARG A 144 14.06 -8.19 -11.52
CA ARG A 144 15.49 -8.50 -11.36
C ARG A 144 16.31 -8.45 -12.66
N SER A 145 15.66 -8.64 -13.81
CA SER A 145 16.32 -8.57 -15.12
C SER A 145 16.35 -7.17 -15.74
N ASP A 146 15.70 -6.18 -15.12
CA ASP A 146 15.76 -4.79 -15.56
C ASP A 146 17.16 -4.22 -15.30
N PRO A 147 17.79 -3.51 -16.25
CA PRO A 147 19.11 -2.90 -16.06
C PRO A 147 19.20 -1.99 -14.83
N ARG A 148 18.10 -1.31 -14.48
CA ARG A 148 18.03 -0.40 -13.31
C ARG A 148 18.13 -1.14 -11.98
N TRP A 149 17.89 -2.46 -11.97
CA TRP A 149 17.97 -3.27 -10.74
C TRP A 149 19.34 -3.22 -10.08
N ALA A 150 20.41 -3.07 -10.88
CA ALA A 150 21.77 -2.97 -10.38
C ALA A 150 21.96 -1.74 -9.49
N ASP A 151 21.31 -0.63 -9.80
CA ASP A 151 21.48 0.66 -9.09
C ASP A 151 20.59 0.79 -7.84
N LEU A 152 19.69 -0.16 -7.60
CA LEU A 152 18.81 -0.14 -6.44
C LEU A 152 19.59 -0.41 -5.13
N PRO A 153 19.26 0.26 -4.02
CA PRO A 153 19.95 0.09 -2.74
C PRO A 153 19.45 -1.18 -2.02
N LEU A 154 19.77 -2.33 -2.63
CA LEU A 154 19.48 -3.68 -2.15
C LEU A 154 20.77 -4.35 -1.67
N ASP A 155 20.70 -5.00 -0.52
CA ASP A 155 21.78 -5.88 -0.05
C ASP A 155 21.80 -7.23 -0.82
N ASP A 156 22.82 -8.06 -0.57
CA ASP A 156 23.01 -9.32 -1.29
C ASP A 156 21.87 -10.32 -1.05
N GLU A 157 21.33 -10.36 0.18
CA GLU A 157 20.20 -11.24 0.53
C GLU A 157 18.93 -10.79 -0.19
N GLU A 158 18.66 -9.49 -0.20
CA GLU A 158 17.55 -8.88 -0.92
C GLU A 158 17.66 -9.14 -2.43
N ARG A 159 18.86 -9.02 -3.02
CA ARG A 159 19.06 -9.28 -4.46
C ARG A 159 18.86 -10.74 -4.84
N GLU A 160 19.20 -11.67 -3.95
CA GLU A 160 18.95 -13.09 -4.17
C GLU A 160 17.45 -13.41 -4.06
N ARG A 161 16.80 -12.85 -3.04
CA ARG A 161 15.44 -13.19 -2.63
C ARG A 161 14.35 -12.46 -3.42
N LEU A 162 14.55 -11.19 -3.78
CA LEU A 162 13.57 -10.38 -4.48
C LEU A 162 13.62 -10.64 -5.99
N LEU A 163 12.43 -10.77 -6.59
CA LEU A 163 12.28 -10.93 -8.04
C LEU A 163 11.80 -9.65 -8.72
N TRP A 164 11.08 -8.81 -7.96
CA TRP A 164 10.44 -7.60 -8.44
C TRP A 164 10.50 -6.50 -7.36
N GLY A 165 10.27 -5.27 -7.80
CA GLY A 165 10.08 -4.09 -6.98
C GLY A 165 9.20 -3.09 -7.73
N SER A 166 8.78 -2.05 -7.03
CA SER A 166 8.02 -0.94 -7.59
C SER A 166 8.83 0.35 -7.45
N LEU A 167 9.19 0.96 -8.58
CA LEU A 167 9.74 2.32 -8.60
C LEU A 167 8.59 3.30 -8.61
N VAL A 168 8.54 4.20 -7.62
CA VAL A 168 7.49 5.20 -7.47
C VAL A 168 8.05 6.58 -7.77
N HIS A 169 7.45 7.24 -8.75
CA HIS A 169 7.67 8.62 -9.14
C HIS A 169 6.65 9.51 -8.43
N VAL A 170 7.14 10.40 -7.57
CA VAL A 170 6.34 11.30 -6.73
C VAL A 170 5.78 12.44 -7.56
N GLU A 171 4.45 12.57 -7.56
CA GLU A 171 3.74 13.72 -8.13
C GLU A 171 3.29 14.68 -7.03
N GLU A 172 2.96 14.15 -5.85
CA GLU A 172 2.48 14.92 -4.71
C GLU A 172 2.85 14.22 -3.40
N ALA A 173 3.40 14.96 -2.43
CA ALA A 173 3.76 14.45 -1.12
C ALA A 173 3.48 15.49 -0.04
N TYR A 174 2.91 15.03 1.07
CA TYR A 174 2.58 15.89 2.21
C TYR A 174 2.33 15.05 3.47
N TYR A 175 2.39 15.70 4.62
CA TYR A 175 2.05 15.08 5.90
C TYR A 175 0.63 15.45 6.32
N HIS A 176 -0.11 14.47 6.83
CA HIS A 176 -1.37 14.72 7.50
C HIS A 176 -1.11 15.04 8.98
N CYS A 177 -1.81 16.07 9.48
CA CYS A 177 -1.89 16.28 10.91
C CYS A 177 -2.55 15.07 11.59
N GLY A 178 -2.07 14.68 12.76
CA GLY A 178 -2.55 13.50 13.47
C GLY A 178 -3.96 13.56 14.06
N ARG A 179 -4.85 14.42 13.53
CA ARG A 179 -6.25 14.53 13.95
C ARG A 179 -7.00 13.21 13.82
N ALA A 180 -6.86 12.51 12.69
CA ALA A 180 -7.51 11.23 12.47
C ALA A 180 -7.05 10.17 13.50
N SER A 181 -5.73 10.03 13.67
CA SER A 181 -5.11 9.13 14.65
C SER A 181 -5.54 9.46 16.08
N ARG A 182 -5.66 10.76 16.42
CA ARG A 182 -6.14 11.23 17.72
C ARG A 182 -7.62 10.92 17.93
N PHE A 183 -8.50 11.21 16.97
CA PHE A 183 -9.93 10.95 17.10
C PHE A 183 -10.25 9.47 17.20
N ALA A 184 -9.50 8.63 16.49
CA ALA A 184 -9.63 7.18 16.58
C ALA A 184 -9.01 6.59 17.86
N ASP A 185 -8.21 7.37 18.59
CA ASP A 185 -7.39 6.91 19.70
C ASP A 185 -6.48 5.73 19.29
N LEU A 186 -5.91 5.85 18.08
CA LEU A 186 -5.29 4.74 17.34
C LEU A 186 -4.11 4.12 18.07
N TRP A 187 -3.34 4.94 18.81
CA TRP A 187 -2.11 4.54 19.50
C TRP A 187 -2.28 4.43 21.02
N ASN A 188 -3.51 4.26 21.52
CA ASN A 188 -3.75 4.03 22.94
C ASN A 188 -3.30 2.63 23.34
N THR A 189 -2.20 2.55 24.10
CA THR A 189 -1.60 1.30 24.55
C THR A 189 -2.56 0.48 25.41
N ALA A 190 -3.30 1.09 26.34
CA ALA A 190 -4.27 0.37 27.16
C ALA A 190 -5.41 -0.27 26.33
N ARG A 191 -5.83 0.39 25.25
CA ARG A 191 -6.81 -0.19 24.30
C ARG A 191 -6.20 -1.33 23.48
N ILE A 192 -4.95 -1.17 23.04
CA ILE A 192 -4.20 -2.20 22.32
C ILE A 192 -4.02 -3.45 23.19
N ASP A 193 -3.55 -3.29 24.42
CA ASP A 193 -3.30 -4.38 25.38
C ASP A 193 -4.59 -5.15 25.69
N ARG A 194 -5.70 -4.43 25.88
CA ARG A 194 -7.03 -5.04 26.05
C ARG A 194 -7.43 -5.85 24.83
N ASN A 195 -7.32 -5.30 23.61
CA ASN A 195 -7.71 -5.99 22.39
C ASN A 195 -6.81 -7.21 22.09
N GLN A 196 -5.56 -7.22 22.53
CA GLN A 196 -4.69 -8.38 22.42
C GLN A 196 -5.07 -9.49 23.42
N SER A 197 -5.50 -9.11 24.62
CA SER A 197 -5.89 -10.04 25.68
C SER A 197 -7.31 -10.60 25.51
N ASP A 198 -8.23 -9.76 25.06
CA ASP A 198 -9.64 -10.08 24.78
C ASP A 198 -10.04 -9.50 23.42
N PRO A 199 -9.79 -10.23 22.32
CA PRO A 199 -10.04 -9.73 20.97
C PRO A 199 -11.52 -9.39 20.75
N PRO A 200 -11.85 -8.19 20.23
CA PRO A 200 -13.23 -7.76 20.02
C PRO A 200 -13.95 -8.53 18.89
N LEU A 201 -13.23 -9.39 18.17
CA LEU A 201 -13.76 -10.21 17.08
C LEU A 201 -13.45 -11.68 17.36
N ALA A 202 -14.41 -12.55 17.02
CA ALA A 202 -14.19 -13.98 17.00
C ALA A 202 -13.06 -14.36 16.01
N LYS A 203 -12.42 -15.51 16.25
CA LYS A 203 -11.38 -16.02 15.34
C LYS A 203 -11.93 -16.13 13.92
N ARG A 204 -11.10 -15.74 12.95
CA ARG A 204 -11.43 -15.83 11.53
C ARG A 204 -11.89 -17.27 11.19
N PRO A 205 -13.01 -17.44 10.46
CA PRO A 205 -13.44 -18.76 9.99
C PRO A 205 -12.35 -19.44 9.16
N ALA A 206 -12.14 -20.75 9.38
CA ALA A 206 -11.23 -21.53 8.57
C ALA A 206 -11.74 -21.57 7.12
N THR A 207 -10.91 -21.16 6.16
CA THR A 207 -11.24 -21.26 4.74
C THR A 207 -11.19 -22.73 4.31
N THR A 208 -12.24 -23.20 3.63
CA THR A 208 -12.43 -24.59 3.18
C THR A 208 -11.54 -25.03 2.01
N ALA A 209 -10.51 -24.25 1.63
CA ALA A 209 -9.58 -24.64 0.58
C ALA A 209 -8.44 -25.49 1.18
N GLY A 210 -8.29 -26.73 0.68
CA GLY A 210 -7.25 -27.67 1.08
C GLY A 210 -5.87 -27.02 1.07
N GLY A 211 -5.22 -27.00 2.23
CA GLY A 211 -4.05 -26.18 2.49
C GLY A 211 -2.77 -26.74 1.88
N GLU A 212 -2.21 -26.03 0.89
CA GLU A 212 -0.76 -25.92 0.79
C GLU A 212 -0.29 -24.91 1.85
N LYS A 213 0.69 -25.33 2.66
CA LYS A 213 1.28 -24.46 3.69
C LYS A 213 1.92 -23.25 3.00
N HIS A 214 1.44 -22.06 3.34
CA HIS A 214 2.08 -20.82 2.95
C HIS A 214 3.49 -20.76 3.55
N VAL A 215 4.52 -20.82 2.71
CA VAL A 215 5.91 -20.63 3.14
C VAL A 215 6.06 -19.15 3.50
N ARG A 216 6.08 -18.86 4.81
CA ARG A 216 6.42 -17.53 5.32
C ARG A 216 7.93 -17.36 5.18
N HIS A 217 8.37 -16.51 4.26
CA HIS A 217 9.71 -15.94 4.32
C HIS A 217 9.67 -14.77 5.30
N SER A 218 9.57 -15.07 6.60
CA SER A 218 9.82 -14.11 7.66
C SER A 218 11.22 -14.37 8.19
N GLY A 219 12.20 -13.61 7.70
CA GLY A 219 13.42 -13.38 8.47
C GLY A 219 13.06 -12.78 9.84
N PRO A 220 13.86 -12.99 10.89
CA PRO A 220 13.57 -12.48 12.21
C PRO A 220 13.44 -10.95 12.17
N VAL A 221 12.31 -10.43 12.65
CA VAL A 221 12.21 -9.04 13.09
C VAL A 221 13.00 -8.97 14.39
N HIS A 222 14.31 -8.73 14.32
CA HIS A 222 15.12 -8.56 15.52
C HIS A 222 14.58 -7.39 16.32
N GLY A 223 14.12 -7.70 17.54
CA GLY A 223 13.62 -6.72 18.48
C GLY A 223 14.70 -5.73 18.88
N LEU A 224 14.38 -4.44 18.75
CA LEU A 224 15.03 -3.35 19.49
C LEU A 224 14.03 -2.88 20.55
N LEU A 225 13.89 -3.70 21.59
CA LEU A 225 13.62 -3.21 22.94
C LEU A 225 14.93 -3.37 23.70
N GLY A 226 15.67 -2.26 23.81
CA GLY A 226 16.94 -2.19 24.52
C GLY A 226 17.48 -0.77 24.46
N GLY A 227 17.15 0.03 25.48
CA GLY A 227 17.55 1.43 25.66
C GLY A 227 16.54 2.19 26.49
#